data_AF-A0A2J6SH04-F1
#
_entry.id   AF-A0A2J6SH04-F1
#
_cell.length_a   1.000
_cell.length_b   1.000
_cell.length_c   1.000
_cell.angle_alpha   90.00
_cell.angle_beta   90.00
_cell.angle_gamma   90.00
#
_symmetry.space_group_name_H-M   'P 1'
#
loop_
_entity.id
_entity.type
_entity.pdbx_description
1 polymer ?
#
loop_
_entity_poly.entity_id
_entity_poly.type
_entity_poly.pdbx_seq_one_letter_code
_entity_poly.pdbx_strand_id
1 'polypeptide(L)'
;QAASKSRNADTVKLLLNAGADATQEGGEYGSALQAASWRGEEDIVKLLLDTGADVNQKGGRYGSVLQAASYRGNASIVKLLL
;
A
#
# COMPACT_ATOMS: atom_id res chain seq x y z
N GLN A 1 -1.11 -19.07 -11.76
CA GLN A 1 -1.23 -18.40 -10.45
C GLN A 1 -1.78 -17.00 -10.70
N ALA A 2 -3.10 -16.81 -10.68
CA ALA A 2 -3.74 -15.52 -10.99
C ALA A 2 -4.85 -15.14 -9.97
N ALA A 3 -5.41 -16.13 -9.26
CA ALA A 3 -6.46 -15.91 -8.28
C ALA A 3 -5.99 -15.24 -6.97
N SER A 4 -4.71 -15.36 -6.61
CA SER A 4 -4.21 -14.84 -5.32
C SER A 4 -4.14 -13.32 -5.25
N LYS A 5 -3.83 -12.64 -6.37
CA LYS A 5 -3.73 -11.17 -6.42
C LYS A 5 -5.11 -10.49 -6.33
N SER A 6 -6.09 -10.97 -7.11
CA SER A 6 -7.46 -10.45 -7.06
C SER A 6 -8.08 -10.64 -5.69
N ARG A 7 -7.90 -11.82 -5.09
CA ARG A 7 -8.51 -12.15 -3.80
C ARG A 7 -7.95 -11.32 -2.64
N ASN A 8 -6.68 -10.91 -2.70
CA ASN A 8 -6.12 -9.97 -1.73
C ASN A 8 -6.70 -8.56 -1.90
N ALA A 9 -6.78 -8.04 -3.13
CA ALA A 9 -7.38 -6.72 -3.38
C ALA A 9 -8.85 -6.65 -2.96
N ASP A 10 -9.63 -7.71 -3.23
CA ASP A 10 -11.03 -7.80 -2.81
C ASP A 10 -11.17 -7.87 -1.28
N THR A 11 -10.24 -8.56 -0.61
CA THR A 11 -10.20 -8.61 0.86
C THR A 11 -9.85 -7.25 1.46
N VAL A 12 -8.90 -6.51 0.88
CA VAL A 12 -8.59 -5.15 1.32
C VAL A 12 -9.78 -4.21 1.09
N LYS A 13 -10.46 -4.28 -0.06
CA LYS A 13 -11.71 -3.52 -0.30
C LYS A 13 -12.77 -3.81 0.75
N LEU A 14 -12.99 -5.08 1.08
CA LEU A 14 -13.96 -5.49 2.10
C LEU A 14 -13.59 -4.93 3.47
N LEU A 15 -12.31 -4.97 3.85
CA LEU A 15 -11.84 -4.43 5.13
C LEU A 15 -12.01 -2.91 5.19
N LEU A 16 -11.63 -2.18 4.14
CA LEU A 16 -11.82 -0.72 4.07
C LEU A 16 -13.31 -0.34 4.11
N ASN A 17 -14.16 -1.06 3.38
CA ASN A 17 -15.62 -0.86 3.43
C ASN A 17 -16.22 -1.20 4.81
N ALA A 18 -15.61 -2.12 5.56
CA ALA A 18 -16.00 -2.45 6.92
C ALA A 18 -15.52 -1.43 7.97
N GLY A 19 -14.90 -0.32 7.54
CA GLY A 19 -14.38 0.72 8.42
C GLY A 19 -12.98 0.43 8.97
N ALA A 20 -12.24 -0.53 8.37
CA ALA A 20 -10.83 -0.67 8.69
C ALA A 20 -10.11 0.61 8.28
N ASP A 21 -9.46 1.22 9.26
CA ASP A 21 -8.75 2.48 9.04
C ASP A 21 -7.42 2.19 8.33
N ALA A 22 -7.40 2.45 7.02
CA ALA A 22 -6.24 2.33 6.14
C ALA A 22 -5.06 3.23 6.56
N THR A 23 -5.34 4.23 7.39
CA THR A 23 -4.40 5.27 7.82
C THR A 23 -3.73 4.92 9.15
N GLN A 24 -4.17 3.85 9.82
CA GLN A 24 -3.53 3.34 11.04
C GLN A 24 -2.12 2.84 10.74
N GLU A 25 -1.20 3.15 11.65
CA GLU A 25 0.14 2.60 11.58
C GLU A 25 0.13 1.10 11.92
N GLY A 26 0.68 0.27 11.03
CA GLY A 26 0.71 -1.17 11.13
C GLY A 26 2.13 -1.73 11.14
N GLY A 27 2.64 -2.09 12.32
CA GLY A 27 3.81 -2.97 12.51
C GLY A 27 5.07 -2.55 11.75
N GLU A 28 5.87 -3.53 11.29
CA GLU A 28 7.20 -3.32 10.68
C GLU A 28 7.21 -2.35 9.48
N TYR A 29 6.09 -2.26 8.75
CA TYR A 29 5.98 -1.50 7.51
C TYR A 29 5.43 -0.10 7.69
N GLY A 30 5.03 0.34 8.89
CA GLY A 30 4.55 1.70 9.10
C GLY A 30 3.09 1.85 8.68
N SER A 31 2.77 1.80 7.40
CA SER A 31 1.38 1.92 6.91
C SER A 31 0.99 0.81 5.93
N ALA A 32 -0.32 0.60 5.75
CA ALA A 32 -0.84 -0.32 4.74
C ALA A 32 -0.35 0.05 3.32
N LEU A 33 -0.26 1.35 3.03
CA LEU A 33 0.20 1.88 1.74
C LEU A 33 1.69 1.57 1.51
N GLN A 34 2.50 1.66 2.56
CA GLN A 34 3.93 1.34 2.50
C GLN A 34 4.17 -0.17 2.34
N ALA A 35 3.36 -1.02 3.00
CA ALA A 35 3.39 -2.47 2.82
C ALA A 35 2.99 -2.89 1.39
N ALA A 36 1.89 -2.35 0.86
CA ALA A 36 1.45 -2.62 -0.51
C ALA A 36 2.49 -2.15 -1.54
N SER A 37 3.10 -0.99 -1.30
CA SER A 37 4.14 -0.42 -2.16
C SER A 37 5.42 -1.25 -2.15
N TRP A 38 5.82 -1.81 -1.01
CA TRP A 38 6.93 -2.75 -0.93
C TRP A 38 6.61 -4.08 -1.64
N ARG A 39 5.39 -4.59 -1.49
CA ARG A 39 4.96 -5.87 -2.10
C ARG A 39 4.73 -5.80 -3.61
N GLY A 40 4.61 -4.60 -4.19
CA GLY A 40 4.34 -4.46 -5.62
C GLY A 40 2.86 -4.61 -5.97
N GLU A 41 1.96 -4.38 -5.01
CA GLU A 41 0.52 -4.59 -5.18
C GLU A 41 -0.16 -3.30 -5.70
N GLU A 42 0.06 -2.98 -6.99
CA GLU A 42 -0.45 -1.76 -7.63
C GLU A 42 -1.95 -1.48 -7.39
N ASP A 43 -2.80 -2.50 -7.50
CA ASP A 43 -4.25 -2.33 -7.31
C ASP A 43 -4.61 -1.93 -5.89
N ILE A 44 -3.85 -2.43 -4.91
CA ILE A 44 -4.03 -2.09 -3.49
C ILE A 44 -3.47 -0.69 -3.20
N VAL A 45 -2.33 -0.33 -3.81
CA VAL A 45 -1.79 1.04 -3.72
C VAL A 45 -2.81 2.05 -4.24
N LYS A 46 -3.39 1.83 -5.43
CA LYS A 46 -4.44 2.69 -5.99
C LYS A 46 -5.63 2.84 -5.05
N LEU A 47 -6.15 1.70 -4.56
CA LEU A 47 -7.28 1.70 -3.65
C LEU A 47 -7.01 2.50 -2.37
N LEU A 48 -5.82 2.35 -1.78
CA LEU A 48 -5.44 3.05 -0.56
C LEU A 48 -5.30 4.57 -0.81
N LEU A 49 -4.76 4.97 -1.95
CA LEU A 49 -4.70 6.37 -2.36
C LEU A 49 -6.10 6.96 -2.57
N ASP A 50 -7.02 6.21 -3.18
CA ASP A 50 -8.42 6.62 -3.35
C ASP A 50 -9.14 6.81 -2.00
N THR A 51 -8.73 6.06 -0.96
CA THR A 51 -9.22 6.27 0.41
C THR A 51 -8.57 7.43 1.16
N GLY A 52 -7.65 8.17 0.53
CA GLY A 52 -6.97 9.32 1.13
C GLY A 52 -5.76 8.96 2.00
N ALA A 53 -5.16 7.78 1.81
CA ALA A 53 -3.94 7.41 2.52
C ALA A 53 -2.80 8.40 2.20
N ASP A 54 -2.12 8.87 3.25
CA ASP A 54 -1.05 9.85 3.10
C ASP A 54 0.25 9.18 2.59
N VAL A 55 0.66 9.56 1.38
CA VAL A 55 1.92 9.11 0.74
C VAL A 55 3.17 9.59 1.48
N ASN A 56 3.05 10.69 2.23
CA ASN A 56 4.12 11.30 2.99
C ASN A 56 4.18 10.80 4.42
N GLN A 57 3.25 9.93 4.83
CA GLN A 57 3.24 9.37 6.17
C GLN A 57 4.60 8.70 6.41
N LYS A 58 5.30 9.21 7.42
CA LYS A 58 6.62 8.72 7.79
C LYS A 58 6.43 7.62 8.83
N GLY A 59 6.84 6.42 8.48
CA GLY A 59 6.65 5.26 9.35
C GLY A 59 7.39 4.04 8.83
N GLY A 60 7.47 3.02 9.68
CA GLY A 60 8.03 1.72 9.33
C GLY A 60 9.51 1.73 8.96
N ARG A 61 9.99 0.58 8.49
CA ARG A 61 11.42 0.35 8.18
C ARG A 61 11.98 1.19 7.03
N TYR A 62 11.12 1.71 6.16
CA TYR A 62 11.53 2.31 4.88
C TYR A 62 11.38 3.82 4.82
N GLY A 63 10.91 4.48 5.89
CA GLY A 63 10.77 5.93 5.93
C GLY A 63 9.50 6.41 5.22
N SER A 64 9.45 6.35 3.88
CA SER A 64 8.28 6.73 3.08
C SER A 64 7.76 5.61 2.17
N VAL A 65 6.56 5.81 1.62
CA VAL A 65 5.95 4.92 0.62
C VAL A 65 6.81 4.83 -0.65
N LEU A 66 7.30 5.98 -1.12
CA LEU A 66 8.17 6.07 -2.29
C LEU A 66 9.51 5.34 -2.07
N GLN A 67 10.09 5.46 -0.89
CA GLN A 67 11.31 4.75 -0.51
C GLN A 67 11.08 3.23 -0.46
N ALA A 68 9.94 2.78 0.07
CA ALA A 68 9.58 1.37 0.10
C ALA A 68 9.43 0.78 -1.31
N ALA A 69 8.72 1.48 -2.21
CA ALA A 69 8.58 1.10 -3.61
C ALA A 69 9.92 1.07 -4.35
N SER A 70 10.76 2.08 -4.11
CA SER A 70 12.09 2.20 -4.74
C SER A 70 13.04 1.10 -4.28
N TYR A 71 13.08 0.80 -2.97
CA TYR A 71 13.92 -0.25 -2.40
C TYR A 71 13.63 -1.62 -3.02
N ARG A 72 12.37 -1.90 -3.35
CA ARG A 72 11.94 -3.14 -3.99
C ARG A 72 12.02 -3.12 -5.52
N GLY A 73 12.32 -1.98 -6.13
CA GLY A 73 12.39 -1.83 -7.59
C GLY A 73 11.02 -1.77 -8.29
N ASN A 74 9.96 -1.41 -7.57
CA ASN A 74 8.60 -1.36 -8.10
C ASN A 74 8.37 -0.07 -8.92
N ALA A 75 8.98 0.00 -10.12
CA ALA A 75 8.98 1.20 -10.96
C ALA A 75 7.58 1.73 -11.31
N SER A 76 6.59 0.86 -11.48
CA SER A 76 5.21 1.27 -11.73
C SER A 76 4.59 2.01 -10.54
N ILE A 77 4.86 1.53 -9.31
CA ILE A 77 4.36 2.16 -8.08
C ILE A 77 5.10 3.48 -7.84
N VAL A 78 6.40 3.53 -8.09
CA VAL A 78 7.16 4.78 -8.05
C VAL A 78 6.55 5.83 -8.99
N LYS A 79 6.21 5.44 -10.22
CA LYS A 79 5.52 6.33 -11.17
C LYS A 79 4.13 6.76 -10.72
N LEU A 80 3.46 5.93 -9.93
CA LEU A 80 2.11 6.19 -9.44
C LEU A 80 2.10 7.15 -8.24
N LEU A 81 3.22 7.23 -7.51
CA LEU A 81 3.41 8.08 -6.33
C LEU A 81 4.08 9.43 -6.64
N LEU A 82 4.48 9.67 -7.89
CA LEU A 82 5.06 10.93 -8.40
C LEU A 82 3.97 11.76 -9.08
#